data_AF-A0A9D2CS28-F1
#
_entry.id   AF-A0A9D2CS28-F1
#
_cell.length_a   1.000
_cell.length_b   1.000
_cell.length_c   1.000
_cell.angle_alpha   90.00
_cell.angle_beta   90.00
_cell.angle_gamma   90.00
#
_symmetry.space_group_name_H-M   'P 1'
#
loop_
_entity.id
_entity.type
_entity.pdbx_description
1 polymer ?
#
loop_
_entity_poly.entity_id
_entity_poly.type
_entity_poly.pdbx_seq_one_letter_code
_entity_poly.pdbx_strand_id
1 'polypeptide(L)'
;MTAPKPAPELDAEKCTHCGKCISVCPVNNLTADLKDGGKCIACAACVKLCPQGARAFMDEHIAAVREKLEKNCTARRSPEFFV
;
A
#
# COMPACT_ATOMS: atom_id res chain seq x y z
N MET A 1 -4.62 -22.52 5.90
CA MET A 1 -4.98 -21.73 4.71
C MET A 1 -4.86 -20.27 5.10
N THR A 2 -3.71 -19.65 4.83
CA THR A 2 -3.42 -18.28 5.27
C THR A 2 -4.20 -17.31 4.39
N ALA A 3 -4.94 -16.38 5.00
CA ALA A 3 -5.72 -15.38 4.28
C ALA A 3 -4.83 -14.62 3.26
N PRO A 4 -5.34 -14.29 2.06
CA PRO A 4 -4.58 -13.53 1.08
C PRO A 4 -4.23 -12.17 1.68
N LYS A 5 -2.94 -11.84 1.68
CA LYS A 5 -2.45 -10.57 2.17
C LYS A 5 -3.08 -9.44 1.33
N PRO A 6 -3.69 -8.41 1.93
CA PRO A 6 -4.40 -7.39 1.17
C PRO A 6 -3.41 -6.64 0.27
N ALA A 7 -3.76 -6.55 -1.01
CA ALA A 7 -3.02 -5.80 -2.00
C ALA A 7 -3.78 -4.51 -2.37
N PRO A 8 -3.07 -3.44 -2.79
CA PRO A 8 -3.72 -2.20 -3.15
C PRO A 8 -4.44 -2.33 -4.50
N GLU A 9 -5.73 -2.00 -4.50
CA GLU A 9 -6.58 -1.98 -5.68
C GLU A 9 -6.24 -0.79 -6.59
N LEU A 10 -6.53 -0.96 -7.88
CA LEU A 10 -6.31 0.06 -8.91
C LEU A 10 -7.65 0.69 -9.30
N ASP A 11 -7.73 2.00 -9.16
CA ASP A 11 -8.78 2.83 -9.75
C ASP A 11 -8.40 3.12 -11.22
N ALA A 12 -9.12 2.47 -12.14
CA ALA A 12 -8.88 2.61 -13.57
C ALA A 12 -9.22 4.01 -14.10
N GLU A 13 -10.17 4.72 -13.49
CA GLU A 13 -10.56 6.06 -13.92
C GLU A 13 -9.48 7.10 -13.61
N LYS A 14 -8.74 6.90 -12.52
CA LYS A 14 -7.59 7.76 -12.14
C LYS A 14 -6.27 7.35 -12.78
N CYS A 15 -6.17 6.16 -13.35
CA CYS A 15 -4.90 5.63 -13.84
C CYS A 15 -4.51 6.22 -15.20
N THR A 16 -3.34 6.86 -15.28
CA THR A 16 -2.78 7.36 -16.55
C THR A 16 -1.76 6.41 -17.18
N HIS A 17 -1.66 5.17 -16.68
CA HIS A 17 -0.67 4.18 -17.14
C HIS A 17 0.81 4.65 -17.11
N CYS A 18 1.15 5.59 -16.22
CA CYS A 18 2.51 6.13 -16.10
C CYS A 18 3.60 5.12 -15.69
N GLY A 19 3.24 3.88 -15.32
CA GLY A 19 4.19 2.81 -14.98
C GLY A 19 4.93 2.96 -13.65
N LYS A 20 4.82 4.09 -12.94
CA LYS A 20 5.57 4.36 -11.70
C LYS A 20 5.33 3.34 -10.59
N CYS A 21 4.13 2.77 -10.51
CA CYS A 21 3.82 1.72 -9.53
C CYS A 21 4.59 0.41 -9.79
N ILE A 22 4.94 0.11 -11.05
CA ILE A 22 5.75 -1.05 -11.42
C ILE A 22 7.21 -0.80 -11.01
N SER A 23 7.77 0.37 -11.36
CA SER A 23 9.19 0.67 -11.10
C SER A 23 9.56 0.75 -9.63
N VAL A 24 8.63 1.15 -8.75
CA VAL A 24 8.87 1.28 -7.31
C VAL A 24 8.57 0.00 -6.52
N CYS A 25 8.07 -1.06 -7.17
CA CYS A 25 7.70 -2.29 -6.49
C CYS A 25 8.94 -3.14 -6.18
N PRO A 26 9.32 -3.33 -4.91
CA PRO A 26 10.55 -4.06 -4.56
C PRO A 26 10.50 -5.58 -4.88
N VAL A 27 9.30 -6.10 -5.12
CA VAL A 27 9.03 -7.54 -5.34
C VAL A 27 8.46 -7.81 -6.72
N ASN A 28 8.43 -6.81 -7.61
CA ASN A 28 7.88 -6.92 -8.97
C ASN A 28 6.49 -7.59 -8.97
N ASN A 29 5.60 -7.12 -8.09
CA ASN A 29 4.26 -7.70 -7.92
C ASN A 29 3.35 -7.44 -9.12
N LEU A 30 3.53 -6.33 -9.83
CA LEU A 30 2.61 -5.89 -10.87
C LEU A 30 3.03 -6.38 -12.25
N THR A 31 2.07 -6.89 -13.01
CA THR A 31 2.26 -7.20 -14.44
C THR A 31 2.22 -5.92 -15.29
N ALA A 32 2.55 -6.04 -16.58
CA ALA A 32 2.43 -4.94 -17.54
C ALA A 32 0.99 -4.38 -17.62
N ASP A 33 -0.01 -5.25 -17.43
CA ASP A 33 -1.44 -4.90 -17.37
C ASP A 33 -1.88 -4.37 -16.01
N LEU A 34 -0.93 -4.01 -15.13
CA LEU A 34 -1.17 -3.49 -13.77
C LEU A 34 -1.90 -4.44 -12.82
N LYS A 35 -2.00 -5.73 -13.17
CA LYS A 35 -2.62 -6.78 -12.35
C LYS A 35 -1.68 -7.25 -11.24
N ASP A 36 -2.26 -7.73 -10.16
CA ASP A 36 -1.53 -8.31 -9.03
C ASP A 36 -0.99 -9.71 -9.38
N GLY A 37 0.29 -9.96 -9.08
CA GLY A 37 0.99 -11.21 -9.31
C GLY A 37 1.08 -12.13 -8.08
N GLY A 38 0.38 -11.81 -6.98
CA GLY A 38 0.30 -12.60 -5.75
C GLY A 38 1.51 -12.49 -4.83
N LYS A 39 2.40 -11.51 -5.05
CA LYS A 39 3.67 -11.34 -4.31
C LYS A 39 3.66 -10.08 -3.42
N CYS A 40 2.53 -9.40 -3.29
CA CYS A 40 2.44 -8.12 -2.60
C CYS A 40 2.88 -8.24 -1.13
N ILE A 41 3.92 -7.49 -0.75
CA ILE A 41 4.38 -7.42 0.66
C ILE A 41 3.71 -6.30 1.46
N ALA A 42 2.74 -5.59 0.88
CA ALA A 42 2.03 -4.45 1.48
C ALA A 42 2.95 -3.33 1.99
N CYS A 43 4.03 -3.02 1.25
CA CYS A 43 4.94 -1.92 1.60
C CYS A 43 4.40 -0.51 1.29
N ALA A 44 3.24 -0.41 0.64
CA ALA A 44 2.56 0.83 0.26
C ALA A 44 3.33 1.80 -0.66
N ALA A 45 4.49 1.40 -1.23
CA ALA A 45 5.27 2.27 -2.12
C ALA A 45 4.49 2.72 -3.36
N CYS A 46 3.74 1.80 -4.00
CA CYS A 46 2.93 2.11 -5.18
C CYS A 46 1.75 3.04 -4.87
N VAL A 47 1.19 2.99 -3.65
CA VAL A 47 0.15 3.89 -3.16
C VAL A 47 0.74 5.27 -2.93
N LYS A 48 1.84 5.35 -2.18
CA LYS A 48 2.46 6.62 -1.78
C LYS A 48 3.03 7.42 -2.96
N LEU A 49 3.58 6.73 -3.97
CA LEU A 49 4.29 7.36 -5.08
C LEU A 49 3.43 7.56 -6.33
N CYS A 50 2.20 7.05 -6.36
CA CYS A 50 1.28 7.26 -7.47
C CYS A 50 0.89 8.74 -7.54
N PRO A 51 1.22 9.45 -8.63
CA PRO A 51 0.90 10.88 -8.75
C PRO A 51 -0.61 11.15 -8.83
N GLN A 52 -1.38 10.18 -9.34
CA GLN A 52 -2.83 10.29 -9.49
C GLN A 52 -3.60 9.76 -8.28
N GLY A 53 -2.92 9.18 -7.27
CA GLY A 53 -3.59 8.50 -6.17
C GLY A 53 -4.46 7.32 -6.63
N ALA A 54 -4.16 6.71 -7.79
CA ALA A 54 -4.96 5.66 -8.39
C ALA A 54 -4.86 4.29 -7.69
N ARG A 55 -4.04 4.17 -6.63
CA ARG A 55 -3.91 2.92 -5.86
C ARG A 55 -4.16 3.16 -4.39
N ALA A 56 -4.93 2.29 -3.76
CA ALA A 56 -5.22 2.35 -2.33
C ALA A 56 -5.54 0.97 -1.74
N PHE A 57 -5.35 0.81 -0.43
CA PHE A 57 -5.81 -0.37 0.30
C PHE A 57 -7.27 -0.16 0.69
N MET A 58 -8.17 -1.01 0.19
CA MET A 58 -9.60 -0.98 0.53
C MET A 58 -10.00 -2.04 1.56
N ASP A 59 -9.01 -2.77 2.08
CA ASP A 59 -9.23 -3.79 3.09
C ASP A 59 -9.69 -3.17 4.42
N GLU A 60 -10.78 -3.72 4.97
CA GLU A 60 -11.43 -3.24 6.20
C GLU A 60 -10.48 -3.25 7.40
N HIS A 61 -9.58 -4.25 7.49
CA HIS A 61 -8.63 -4.33 8.58
C HIS A 61 -7.59 -3.20 8.50
N ILE A 62 -7.18 -2.80 7.29
CA ILE A 62 -6.32 -1.61 7.10
C ILE A 62 -7.04 -0.32 7.50
N ALA A 63 -8.33 -0.19 7.17
CA ALA A 63 -9.14 0.96 7.59
C ALA A 63 -9.24 1.07 9.13
N ALA A 64 -9.51 -0.05 9.80
CA ALA A 64 -9.57 -0.10 11.27
C ALA A 64 -8.21 0.23 11.93
N VAL A 65 -7.09 -0.25 11.37
CA VAL A 65 -5.75 0.11 11.85
C VAL A 65 -5.49 1.61 11.69
N ARG A 66 -5.87 2.21 10.56
CA ARG A 66 -5.76 3.65 10.34
C ARG A 66 -6.49 4.43 11.42
N GLU A 67 -7.76 4.12 11.67
CA GLU A 67 -8.57 4.79 12.70
C GLU A 67 -7.93 4.66 14.09
N LYS A 68 -7.44 3.47 14.44
CA LYS A 68 -6.77 3.21 15.73
C LYS A 68 -5.49 4.02 15.87
N LEU A 69 -4.70 4.15 14.81
CA LEU A 69 -3.48 4.96 14.81
C LEU A 69 -3.79 6.46 14.90
N GLU A 70 -4.79 6.94 14.17
CA GLU A 70 -5.24 8.34 14.23
C GLU A 70 -5.79 8.73 15.61
N LYS A 71 -6.46 7.81 16.32
CA LYS A 71 -6.96 8.08 17.67
C LYS A 71 -5.88 8.03 18.75
N ASN A 72 -4.95 7.08 18.66
CA ASN A 72 -4.03 6.76 19.76
C ASN A 72 -2.59 7.24 19.54
N CYS A 73 -2.19 7.57 18.30
CA CYS A 73 -0.80 7.70 17.89
C CYS A 73 -0.54 8.96 17.04
N THR A 74 -1.22 10.08 17.34
CA THR A 74 -1.10 11.34 16.58
C THR A 74 0.27 11.99 16.73
N ALA A 75 0.88 11.92 17.91
CA ALA A 75 2.20 12.48 18.18
C ALA A 75 3.33 11.50 17.78
N ARG A 76 4.42 12.04 17.21
CA ARG A 76 5.63 11.27 16.91
C ARG A 76 6.25 10.75 18.20
N ARG A 77 6.36 9.44 18.34
CA ARG A 77 7.09 8.79 19.44
C ARG A 77 8.52 8.48 19.00
N SER A 78 9.51 8.89 19.81
CA SER A 78 10.90 8.48 19.65
C SER A 78 11.14 7.10 20.29
N PRO A 79 12.09 6.30 19.78
CA PRO A 79 12.50 5.07 20.44
C PRO A 79 13.15 5.35 21.80
N GLU A 80 12.90 4.46 22.77
CA GLU A 80 13.66 4.41 24.02
C GLU A 80 14.90 3.54 23.81
N PHE A 81 16.06 4.05 24.22
CA PHE A 81 17.33 3.32 24.14
C PHE A 81 17.62 2.68 25.49
N PHE A 82 17.75 1.36 25.50
CA PHE A 82 18.22 0.60 26.66
C PHE A 82 19.65 0.18 26.38
N VAL A 83 20.62 0.91 26.96
CA VAL A 83 22.07 0.64 26.87
C VAL A 83 22.50 -0.17 28.09
#